data_AF-X1GL46-F1
#
_entry.id   AF-X1GL46-F1
#
_cell.length_a   1.000
_cell.length_b   1.000
_cell.length_c   1.000
_cell.angle_alpha   90.00
_cell.angle_beta   90.00
_cell.angle_gamma   90.00
#
_symmetry.space_group_name_H-M   'P 1'
#
loop_
_entity.id
_entity.type
_entity.pdbx_description
1 polymer ?
#
loop_
_entity_poly.entity_id
_entity_poly.type
_entity_poly.pdbx_seq_one_letter_code
_entity_poly.pdbx_strand_id
1 'polypeptide(L)'
;MKLKIIYISIFYILFLLSGCGKKLPPTSPDRWAPRVLNVDTVDEHHLRIFFSEKIDTLTPKKLDNFKILNPENGETTSVIYSERDKKGDEVLITVPKLEDMKYSLLIFNIKDIKGNLMIRAEKSFKPSNKKDT
;
A
#
# COMPACT_ATOMS: atom_id res chain seq x y z
N MET A 1 8.82 25.30 72.28
CA MET A 1 7.66 25.81 71.53
C MET A 1 8.19 26.91 70.61
N LYS A 2 8.23 26.86 69.28
CA LYS A 2 7.50 26.11 68.26
C LYS A 2 8.50 25.66 67.18
N LEU A 3 8.67 24.35 67.08
CA LEU A 3 9.35 23.65 66.00
C LEU A 3 8.30 23.37 64.91
N LYS A 4 8.71 23.44 63.63
CA LYS A 4 7.92 23.15 62.42
C LYS A 4 6.79 24.15 62.16
N ILE A 5 6.77 24.76 60.97
CA ILE A 5 5.57 25.17 60.19
C ILE A 5 5.97 26.06 58.99
N ILE A 6 7.19 26.62 58.92
CA ILE A 6 7.56 27.48 57.77
C ILE A 6 8.10 26.70 56.55
N TYR A 7 8.62 25.48 56.74
CA TYR A 7 9.16 24.67 55.63
C TYR A 7 8.10 23.89 54.82
N ILE A 8 6.85 23.80 55.31
CA ILE A 8 5.81 23.00 54.64
C ILE A 8 5.23 23.73 53.42
N SER A 9 5.15 25.07 53.44
CA SER A 9 4.61 25.83 52.30
C SER A 9 5.59 26.04 51.14
N ILE A 10 6.90 26.00 51.39
CA ILE A 10 7.90 26.18 50.31
C ILE A 10 8.16 24.85 49.57
N PHE A 11 8.02 23.70 50.23
CA PHE A 11 8.19 22.40 49.59
C PHE A 11 7.04 22.05 48.63
N TYR A 12 5.85 22.59 48.85
CA TYR A 12 4.69 22.38 47.97
C TYR A 12 4.74 23.21 46.67
N ILE A 13 5.48 24.31 46.67
CA ILE A 13 5.66 25.15 45.47
C ILE A 13 6.68 24.51 44.50
N LEU A 14 7.58 23.66 44.99
CA LEU A 14 8.59 22.99 44.16
C LEU A 14 8.10 21.68 43.51
N PHE A 15 6.90 21.21 43.85
CA PHE A 15 6.35 19.96 43.30
C PHE A 15 5.43 20.15 42.08
N LEU A 16 5.20 21.40 41.63
CA LEU A 16 4.33 21.71 40.49
C LEU A 16 5.05 21.92 39.15
N LEU A 17 6.38 21.79 39.09
CA LEU A 17 7.16 22.02 37.87
C LEU A 17 7.91 20.79 37.33
N SER A 18 7.66 19.59 37.87
CA SER A 18 8.23 18.35 37.36
C SER A 18 7.29 17.60 36.40
N GLY A 19 6.36 18.31 35.78
CA GLY A 19 5.61 17.83 34.63
C GLY A 19 6.31 18.23 33.33
N CYS A 20 7.52 17.74 33.06
CA CYS A 20 7.98 17.70 31.67
C CYS A 20 7.13 16.63 31.00
N GLY A 21 5.94 17.02 30.53
CA GLY A 21 5.14 16.21 29.65
C GLY A 21 6.00 15.94 28.43
N LYS A 22 6.69 14.79 28.41
CA LYS A 22 7.31 14.26 27.22
C LYS A 22 6.15 14.07 26.25
N LYS A 23 5.86 15.10 25.46
CA LYS A 23 5.02 14.96 24.27
C LYS A 23 5.68 13.82 23.53
N LEU A 24 4.98 12.68 23.45
CA LEU A 24 5.39 11.61 22.56
C LEU A 24 5.67 12.29 21.22
N PRO A 25 6.80 11.97 20.56
CA PRO A 25 7.00 12.49 19.21
C PRO A 25 5.72 12.20 18.45
N PRO A 26 5.16 13.15 17.68
CA PRO A 26 4.04 12.83 16.83
C PRO A 26 4.49 11.61 16.02
N THR A 27 3.80 10.48 16.18
CA THR A 27 4.04 9.32 15.34
C THR A 27 3.76 9.84 13.94
N SER A 28 4.81 10.16 13.19
CA SER A 28 4.65 10.80 11.88
C SER A 28 3.66 9.94 11.10
N PRO A 29 2.47 10.46 10.73
CA PRO A 29 1.57 9.70 9.89
C PRO A 29 2.34 9.31 8.64
N ASP A 30 2.18 8.06 8.21
CA ASP A 30 2.75 7.61 6.95
C ASP A 30 2.25 8.52 5.82
N ARG A 31 3.16 8.97 4.96
CA ARG A 31 2.85 9.88 3.85
C ARG A 31 3.28 9.33 2.50
N TRP A 32 3.85 8.13 2.45
CA TRP A 32 4.33 7.56 1.21
C TRP A 32 3.22 6.75 0.55
N ALA A 33 3.04 6.94 -0.75
CA ALA A 33 2.14 6.11 -1.53
C ALA A 33 2.78 4.73 -1.79
N PRO A 34 1.95 3.68 -1.94
CA PRO A 34 2.47 2.37 -2.29
C PRO A 34 3.13 2.42 -3.67
N ARG A 35 4.17 1.62 -3.87
CA ARG A 35 4.84 1.44 -5.17
C ARG A 35 4.70 0.01 -5.62
N VAL A 36 4.55 -0.19 -6.93
CA VAL A 36 4.61 -1.53 -7.52
C VAL A 36 6.07 -1.96 -7.63
N LEU A 37 6.43 -2.98 -6.87
CA LEU A 37 7.76 -3.58 -6.88
C LEU A 37 7.93 -4.44 -8.14
N ASN A 38 7.02 -5.39 -8.34
CA ASN A 38 7.12 -6.39 -9.40
C ASN A 38 5.73 -6.88 -9.88
N VAL A 39 5.70 -7.49 -11.06
CA VAL A 39 4.56 -8.23 -11.61
C VAL A 39 5.07 -9.56 -12.14
N ASP A 40 4.64 -10.65 -11.52
CA ASP A 40 4.98 -12.02 -11.92
C ASP A 40 3.83 -12.67 -12.68
N THR A 41 4.19 -13.49 -13.67
CA THR A 41 3.24 -14.32 -14.41
C THR A 41 3.13 -15.69 -13.74
N VAL A 42 1.94 -15.99 -13.20
CA VAL A 42 1.70 -17.22 -12.42
C VAL A 42 1.36 -18.38 -13.37
N ASP A 43 0.50 -18.10 -14.35
CA ASP A 43 0.01 -19.01 -15.39
C ASP A 43 -0.54 -18.20 -16.59
N GLU A 44 -1.24 -18.86 -17.51
CA GLU A 44 -1.80 -18.25 -18.72
C GLU A 44 -2.90 -17.20 -18.46
N HIS A 45 -3.46 -17.16 -17.27
CA HIS A 45 -4.54 -16.26 -16.88
C HIS A 45 -4.25 -15.41 -15.64
N HIS A 46 -3.20 -15.70 -14.87
CA HIS A 46 -2.97 -15.01 -13.61
C HIS A 46 -1.65 -14.23 -13.57
N LEU A 47 -1.77 -12.97 -13.12
CA LEU A 47 -0.62 -12.12 -12.77
C LEU A 47 -0.65 -11.81 -11.28
N ARG A 48 0.52 -11.83 -10.65
CA ARG A 48 0.71 -11.43 -9.25
C ARG A 48 1.49 -10.13 -9.16
N ILE A 49 0.91 -9.15 -8.50
CA ILE A 49 1.46 -7.80 -8.36
C ILE A 49 1.93 -7.63 -6.92
N PHE A 50 3.17 -7.17 -6.74
CA PHE A 50 3.77 -6.94 -5.43
C PHE A 50 3.89 -5.44 -5.15
N PHE A 51 3.46 -5.01 -3.97
CA PHE A 51 3.51 -3.61 -3.53
C PHE A 51 4.57 -3.41 -2.43
N SER A 52 5.06 -2.18 -2.29
CA SER A 52 6.06 -1.81 -1.29
C SER A 52 5.53 -1.82 0.15
N GLU A 53 4.21 -1.89 0.31
CA GLU A 53 3.50 -1.80 1.58
C GLU A 53 2.09 -2.35 1.44
N LYS A 54 1.36 -2.41 2.56
CA LYS A 54 -0.01 -2.91 2.56
C LYS A 54 -0.96 -1.92 1.91
N ILE A 55 -1.67 -2.37 0.89
CA ILE A 55 -2.71 -1.62 0.21
C ILE A 55 -4.06 -1.74 0.91
N ASP A 56 -4.98 -0.81 0.64
CA ASP A 56 -6.35 -0.86 1.14
C ASP A 56 -7.14 -2.03 0.52
N THR A 57 -8.34 -2.30 1.04
CA THR A 57 -9.17 -3.44 0.58
C THR A 57 -10.12 -3.10 -0.56
N LEU A 58 -10.19 -1.83 -0.98
CA LEU A 58 -11.20 -1.31 -1.90
C LEU A 58 -10.63 -0.99 -3.27
N THR A 59 -9.53 -0.24 -3.34
CA THR A 59 -8.88 0.16 -4.58
C THR A 59 -8.39 -1.00 -5.44
N PRO A 60 -7.81 -2.10 -4.92
CA PRO A 60 -7.44 -3.24 -5.76
C PRO A 60 -8.64 -4.02 -6.31
N LYS A 61 -9.85 -3.88 -5.75
CA LYS A 61 -11.06 -4.57 -6.26
C LYS A 61 -11.70 -3.87 -7.47
N LYS A 62 -11.27 -2.64 -7.77
CA LYS A 62 -11.79 -1.87 -8.92
C LYS A 62 -11.06 -2.30 -10.18
N LEU A 63 -11.70 -3.08 -11.04
CA LEU A 63 -11.06 -3.60 -12.26
C LEU A 63 -10.54 -2.48 -13.18
N ASP A 64 -11.19 -1.33 -13.20
CA ASP A 64 -10.73 -0.16 -13.98
C ASP A 64 -9.39 0.42 -13.53
N ASN A 65 -8.92 0.06 -12.33
CA ASN A 65 -7.59 0.41 -11.87
C ASN A 65 -6.50 -0.43 -12.55
N PHE A 66 -6.84 -1.41 -13.38
CA PHE A 66 -5.89 -2.26 -14.09
C PHE A 66 -6.24 -2.32 -15.58
N LYS A 67 -5.26 -2.00 -16.44
CA LYS A 67 -5.39 -2.09 -17.90
C LYS A 67 -4.15 -2.75 -18.47
N ILE A 68 -4.33 -3.62 -19.45
CA ILE A 68 -3.24 -4.28 -20.17
C ILE A 68 -3.05 -3.53 -21.48
N LEU A 69 -1.91 -2.88 -21.65
CA LEU A 69 -1.54 -2.16 -22.86
C LEU A 69 -0.77 -3.09 -23.79
N ASN A 70 -1.27 -3.26 -25.01
CA ASN A 70 -0.50 -3.84 -26.10
C ASN A 70 0.40 -2.73 -26.70
N PRO A 71 1.74 -2.86 -26.60
CA PRO A 71 2.65 -1.83 -27.09
C PRO A 71 2.73 -1.73 -28.61
N GLU A 72 2.30 -2.76 -29.36
CA GLU A 72 2.37 -2.76 -30.83
C GLU A 72 1.26 -1.95 -31.48
N ASN A 73 0.04 -1.99 -30.94
CA ASN A 73 -1.12 -1.31 -31.49
C ASN A 73 -1.69 -0.21 -30.58
N GLY A 74 -1.23 -0.11 -29.33
CA GLY A 74 -1.69 0.89 -28.35
C GLY A 74 -3.07 0.59 -27.73
N GLU A 75 -3.67 -0.55 -28.03
CA GLU A 75 -4.97 -0.93 -27.49
C GLU A 75 -4.85 -1.36 -26.02
N THR A 76 -5.93 -1.12 -25.27
CA THR A 76 -6.03 -1.54 -23.87
C THR A 76 -7.07 -2.62 -23.69
N THR A 77 -6.70 -3.66 -22.92
CA THR A 77 -7.58 -4.75 -22.53
C THR A 77 -7.86 -4.67 -21.03
N SER A 78 -9.12 -4.88 -20.64
CA SER A 78 -9.52 -4.91 -19.23
C SER A 78 -9.15 -6.24 -18.56
N VAL A 79 -8.85 -6.19 -17.26
CA VAL A 79 -8.73 -7.40 -16.43
C VAL A 79 -10.11 -7.99 -16.13
N ILE A 80 -10.17 -9.29 -15.88
CA ILE A 80 -11.41 -10.05 -15.62
C ILE A 80 -11.75 -10.03 -14.12
N TYR A 81 -10.73 -10.20 -13.27
CA TYR A 81 -10.88 -10.28 -11.83
C TYR A 81 -9.64 -9.70 -11.13
N SER A 82 -9.81 -9.28 -9.88
CA SER A 82 -8.73 -8.77 -9.03
C SER A 82 -9.04 -9.01 -7.56
N GLU A 83 -8.10 -9.63 -6.86
CA GLU A 83 -8.19 -9.89 -5.43
C GLU A 83 -6.87 -9.58 -4.73
N ARG A 84 -6.98 -8.78 -3.67
CA ARG A 84 -5.89 -8.52 -2.74
C ARG A 84 -5.72 -9.73 -1.83
N ASP A 85 -4.49 -10.12 -1.60
CA ASP A 85 -4.16 -11.23 -0.71
C ASP A 85 -4.44 -10.90 0.78
N LYS A 86 -4.26 -11.91 1.64
CA LYS A 86 -4.52 -11.79 3.08
C LYS A 86 -3.46 -10.93 3.80
N LYS A 87 -2.18 -11.00 3.39
CA LYS A 87 -1.10 -10.21 4.01
C LYS A 87 -1.25 -8.73 3.67
N GLY A 88 -1.68 -8.46 2.45
CA GLY A 88 -2.22 -7.20 2.00
C GLY A 88 -1.30 -6.35 1.15
N ASP A 89 -0.17 -6.89 0.76
CA ASP A 89 0.87 -6.30 -0.08
C ASP A 89 0.93 -6.96 -1.46
N GLU A 90 0.04 -7.91 -1.75
CA GLU A 90 -0.06 -8.58 -3.04
C GLU A 90 -1.48 -8.46 -3.63
N VAL A 91 -1.56 -8.45 -4.96
CA VAL A 91 -2.81 -8.58 -5.71
C VAL A 91 -2.64 -9.67 -6.77
N LEU A 92 -3.58 -10.61 -6.79
CA LEU A 92 -3.75 -11.54 -7.89
C LEU A 92 -4.81 -10.97 -8.85
N ILE A 93 -4.46 -10.82 -10.12
CA ILE A 93 -5.42 -10.44 -11.17
C ILE A 93 -5.58 -11.58 -12.17
N THR A 94 -6.81 -11.74 -12.68
CA THR A 94 -7.12 -12.62 -13.79
C THR A 94 -7.19 -11.79 -15.08
N VAL A 95 -6.46 -12.22 -16.10
CA VAL A 95 -6.38 -11.59 -17.43
C VAL A 95 -6.96 -12.53 -18.50
N PRO A 96 -7.50 -11.99 -19.61
CA PRO A 96 -7.89 -12.84 -20.73
C PRO A 96 -6.66 -13.55 -21.30
N LYS A 97 -6.88 -14.56 -22.14
CA LYS A 97 -5.78 -15.18 -22.88
C LYS A 97 -5.13 -14.12 -23.78
N LEU A 98 -3.83 -13.94 -23.63
CA LEU A 98 -3.02 -13.01 -24.41
C LEU A 98 -2.12 -13.77 -25.39
N GLU A 99 -1.63 -13.05 -26.39
CA GLU A 99 -0.64 -13.59 -27.34
C GLU A 99 0.74 -13.69 -26.69
N ASP A 100 1.65 -14.50 -27.24
CA ASP A 100 2.99 -14.74 -26.67
C ASP A 100 3.97 -13.59 -26.95
N MET A 101 3.60 -12.37 -26.51
CA MET A 101 4.36 -11.14 -26.69
C MET A 101 4.47 -10.35 -25.38
N LYS A 102 5.25 -9.28 -25.39
CA LYS A 102 5.44 -8.42 -24.21
C LYS A 102 4.32 -7.38 -24.12
N TYR A 103 3.69 -7.27 -22.95
CA TYR A 103 2.66 -6.27 -22.64
C TYR A 103 3.12 -5.34 -21.52
N SER A 104 2.40 -4.22 -21.35
CA SER A 104 2.51 -3.35 -20.17
C SER A 104 1.24 -3.45 -19.32
N LEU A 105 1.38 -3.76 -18.03
CA LEU A 105 0.30 -3.62 -17.06
C LEU A 105 0.31 -2.19 -16.51
N LEU A 106 -0.76 -1.45 -16.80
CA LEU A 106 -1.04 -0.12 -16.26
C LEU A 106 -1.88 -0.26 -14.99
N ILE A 107 -1.40 0.30 -13.89
CA ILE A 107 -2.03 0.19 -12.57
C ILE A 107 -2.32 1.60 -12.07
N PHE A 108 -3.56 1.88 -11.64
CA PHE A 108 -4.03 3.20 -11.29
C PHE A 108 -4.66 3.25 -9.91
N ASN A 109 -4.61 4.43 -9.29
CA ASN A 109 -5.41 4.79 -8.12
C ASN A 109 -5.44 3.74 -6.98
N ILE A 110 -4.28 3.17 -6.66
CA ILE A 110 -4.14 2.23 -5.53
C ILE A 110 -3.78 3.01 -4.27
N LYS A 111 -4.50 2.76 -3.18
CA LYS A 111 -4.21 3.39 -1.89
C LYS A 111 -3.56 2.41 -0.92
N ASP A 112 -2.72 2.91 -0.04
CA ASP A 112 -2.30 2.16 1.14
C ASP A 112 -3.40 2.11 2.23
N ILE A 113 -3.15 1.38 3.31
CA ILE A 113 -4.03 1.33 4.48
C ILE A 113 -4.13 2.67 5.27
N LYS A 114 -3.30 3.67 4.93
CA LYS A 114 -3.28 5.01 5.54
C LYS A 114 -3.93 6.08 4.66
N GLY A 115 -4.34 5.72 3.44
CA GLY A 115 -4.99 6.58 2.47
C GLY A 115 -4.07 7.26 1.47
N ASN A 116 -2.75 7.00 1.49
CA ASN A 116 -1.81 7.56 0.51
C ASN A 116 -2.05 6.94 -0.86
N LEU A 117 -2.20 7.78 -1.89
CA LEU A 117 -2.64 7.39 -3.21
C LEU A 117 -1.47 7.26 -4.20
N MET A 118 -1.29 6.06 -4.75
CA MET A 118 -0.52 5.85 -5.97
C MET A 118 -1.40 6.14 -7.19
N ILE A 119 -1.07 7.19 -7.93
CA ILE A 119 -1.85 7.62 -9.10
C ILE A 119 -1.69 6.64 -10.26
N ARG A 120 -0.45 6.28 -10.59
CA ARG A 120 -0.13 5.38 -11.71
C ARG A 120 1.18 4.61 -11.45
N ALA A 121 1.21 3.37 -11.90
CA ALA A 121 2.41 2.58 -12.13
C ALA A 121 2.29 1.81 -13.45
N GLU A 122 3.43 1.44 -14.01
CA GLU A 122 3.51 0.63 -15.23
C GLU A 122 4.60 -0.43 -15.06
N LYS A 123 4.28 -1.68 -15.41
CA LYS A 123 5.22 -2.80 -15.37
C LYS A 123 5.03 -3.68 -16.60
N SER A 124 6.12 -3.97 -17.29
CA SER A 124 6.06 -4.92 -18.39
C SER A 124 5.98 -6.35 -17.88
N PHE A 125 5.29 -7.20 -18.62
CA PHE A 125 5.23 -8.65 -18.38
C PHE A 125 5.14 -9.40 -19.71
N LYS A 126 5.40 -10.70 -19.68
CA LYS A 126 5.17 -11.62 -20.80
C LYS A 126 4.22 -12.74 -20.31
N PRO A 127 3.07 -12.98 -20.97
CA PRO A 127 2.15 -14.04 -20.59
C PRO A 127 2.83 -15.40 -20.50
N SER A 128 2.35 -16.27 -19.62
CA SER A 128 2.85 -17.64 -19.49
C SER A 128 2.01 -18.60 -20.35
N ASN A 129 2.62 -19.68 -20.84
CA ASN A 129 1.89 -20.80 -21.46
C ASN A 129 1.56 -21.91 -20.45
N LYS A 130 1.92 -21.72 -19.18
CA LYS A 130 1.58 -22.65 -18.10
C LYS A 130 0.07 -22.64 -17.89
N LYS A 131 -0.53 -23.83 -17.83
CA LYS A 131 -1.96 -23.98 -17.59
C LYS A 131 -2.35 -23.55 -16.17
N ASP A 132 -3.50 -22.90 -16.06
CA ASP A 132 -4.17 -22.66 -14.79
C ASP A 132 -4.41 -24.02 -14.11
N THR A 133 -4.00 -24.16 -12.84
CA THR A 133 -3.96 -25.44 -12.12
C THR A 133 -4.83 -25.40 -10.88
#